data_AF-A0A6I4HRA9-F1
#
_entry.id   AF-A0A6I4HRA9-F1
#
_cell.length_a   1.000
_cell.length_b   1.000
_cell.length_c   1.000
_cell.angle_alpha   90.00
_cell.angle_beta   90.00
_cell.angle_gamma   90.00
#
_symmetry.space_group_name_H-M   'P 1'
#
loop_
_entity.id
_entity.type
_entity.pdbx_description
1 polymer ?
#
loop_
_entity_poly.entity_id
_entity_poly.type
_entity_poly.pdbx_seq_one_letter_code
_entity_poly.pdbx_strand_id
1 'polypeptide(L)'
;MKILNKVEAKLAWANGELLLVNNTERNGWEPFNPYDFGFDVFDKFEFQLKPRTIFIGEFEVPEPLREAPEKGSTCSYPSPTVELGVQQFKWNGSKGQLRMLQHGQVHSSFDNAFAHCCAIIKISGGEFAGDILKLLNKPTEEVEEEKPSENDVEKAQTIEPAIESETTDPEYQKKLDTLLQRVKDSKTPEEVNAVYRYTRTWSDKQMEPLLLA
;
A
#
# COMPACT_ATOMS: atom_id res chain seq x y z
N MET A 1 7.57 11.75 1.70
CA MET A 1 6.88 13.02 1.36
C MET A 1 7.65 14.17 1.99
N LYS A 2 7.61 15.38 1.42
CA LYS A 2 8.34 16.54 1.95
C LYS A 2 7.54 17.17 3.09
N ILE A 3 8.15 17.32 4.26
CA ILE A 3 7.62 18.14 5.37
C ILE A 3 7.78 19.60 4.98
N LEU A 4 6.70 20.37 5.08
CA LEU A 4 6.64 21.79 4.76
C LEU A 4 7.11 22.60 5.97
N ASN A 5 7.88 23.66 5.73
CA ASN A 5 8.11 24.67 6.76
C ASN A 5 6.86 25.53 6.99
N LYS A 6 6.85 26.33 8.07
CA LYS A 6 5.71 27.18 8.45
C LYS A 6 5.21 28.09 7.31
N VAL A 7 6.12 28.69 6.55
CA VAL A 7 5.76 29.62 5.46
C VAL A 7 5.17 28.84 4.28
N GLU A 8 5.79 27.72 3.90
CA GLU A 8 5.29 26.82 2.86
C GLU A 8 3.90 26.27 3.20
N ALA A 9 3.68 25.84 4.44
CA ALA A 9 2.40 25.30 4.90
C ALA A 9 1.28 26.36 4.85
N LYS A 10 1.57 27.59 5.31
CA LYS A 10 0.62 28.70 5.22
C LYS A 10 0.29 29.07 3.78
N LEU A 11 1.29 29.10 2.90
CA LEU A 11 1.12 29.41 1.49
C LEU A 11 0.30 28.33 0.77
N ALA A 12 0.62 27.06 0.99
CA ALA A 12 -0.13 25.91 0.46
C ALA A 12 -1.59 25.95 0.91
N TRP A 13 -1.84 26.21 2.20
CA TRP A 13 -3.21 26.37 2.72
C TRP A 13 -3.94 27.56 2.08
N ALA A 14 -3.30 28.71 1.95
CA ALA A 14 -3.87 29.90 1.33
C ALA A 14 -4.20 29.68 -0.17
N ASN A 15 -3.44 28.83 -0.85
CA ASN A 15 -3.68 28.42 -2.23
C ASN A 15 -4.75 27.32 -2.36
N GLY A 16 -5.35 26.88 -1.26
CA GLY A 16 -6.39 25.84 -1.25
C GLY A 16 -5.85 24.43 -1.40
N GLU A 17 -4.56 24.20 -1.17
CA GLU A 17 -3.99 22.86 -1.20
C GLU A 17 -4.41 22.05 0.03
N LEU A 18 -4.71 20.77 -0.18
CA LEU A 18 -5.02 19.86 0.90
C LEU A 18 -3.74 19.51 1.66
N LEU A 19 -3.77 19.67 2.98
CA LEU A 19 -2.65 19.38 3.87
C LEU A 19 -2.95 18.18 4.76
N LEU A 20 -1.89 17.49 5.16
CA LEU A 20 -1.88 16.60 6.31
C LEU A 20 -1.14 17.29 7.45
N VAL A 21 -1.62 17.10 8.68
CA VAL A 21 -1.02 17.58 9.92
C VAL A 21 -0.52 16.38 10.73
N ASN A 22 0.69 16.45 11.27
CA ASN A 22 1.25 15.38 12.09
C ASN A 22 0.76 15.54 13.54
N ASN A 23 -0.31 14.85 13.89
CA ASN A 23 -0.83 14.85 15.25
C ASN A 23 -0.32 13.62 16.02
N THR A 24 0.81 13.77 16.69
CA THR A 24 1.44 12.69 17.46
C THR A 24 0.56 12.16 18.60
N GLU A 25 -0.42 12.93 19.08
CA GLU A 25 -1.39 12.50 20.08
C GLU A 25 -2.50 11.62 19.49
N ARG A 26 -2.74 11.68 18.17
CA ARG A 26 -3.83 10.97 17.46
C ARG A 26 -3.34 9.97 16.41
N ASN A 27 -2.20 9.31 16.65
CA ASN A 27 -1.58 8.34 15.73
C ASN A 27 -0.99 8.92 14.42
N GLY A 28 -0.56 10.19 14.42
CA GLY A 28 0.32 10.74 13.38
C GLY A 28 -0.42 11.55 12.31
N TRP A 29 -0.07 11.33 11.04
CA TRP A 29 -0.52 12.18 9.93
C TRP A 29 -2.03 12.05 9.66
N GLU A 30 -2.78 13.12 9.86
CA GLU A 30 -4.22 13.21 9.60
C GLU A 30 -4.56 14.38 8.65
N PRO A 31 -5.72 14.35 7.96
CA PRO A 31 -6.17 15.49 7.14
C PRO A 31 -6.28 16.78 7.97
N PHE A 32 -5.64 17.85 7.50
CA PHE A 32 -5.72 19.14 8.16
C PHE A 32 -7.08 19.80 7.90
N ASN A 33 -7.78 20.14 8.98
CA ASN A 33 -9.00 20.91 8.95
C ASN A 33 -8.86 22.12 9.89
N PRO A 34 -8.91 23.37 9.38
CA PRO A 34 -8.65 24.56 10.20
C PRO A 34 -9.66 24.77 11.33
N TYR A 35 -10.85 24.15 11.29
CA TYR A 35 -11.83 24.24 12.36
C TYR A 35 -11.50 23.37 13.58
N ASP A 36 -10.62 22.37 13.42
CA ASP A 36 -10.26 21.44 14.49
C ASP A 36 -9.05 21.92 15.30
N PHE A 37 -8.39 23.02 14.87
CA PHE A 37 -7.16 23.53 15.48
C PHE A 37 -7.21 25.04 15.75
N GLY A 38 -6.39 25.50 16.70
CA GLY A 38 -6.23 26.93 17.01
C GLY A 38 -5.36 27.68 15.98
N PHE A 39 -5.30 29.01 16.10
CA PHE A 39 -4.51 29.88 15.20
C PHE A 39 -3.00 29.58 15.21
N ASP A 40 -2.50 28.93 16.25
CA ASP A 40 -1.08 28.56 16.43
C ASP A 40 -0.74 27.16 15.89
N VAL A 41 -1.65 26.53 15.13
CA VAL A 41 -1.43 25.18 14.59
C VAL A 41 -0.15 25.07 13.75
N PHE A 42 0.13 26.08 12.91
CA PHE A 42 1.34 26.13 12.06
C PHE A 42 2.64 26.37 12.84
N ASP A 43 2.55 26.66 14.14
CA ASP A 43 3.69 26.80 15.04
C ASP A 43 3.96 25.54 15.86
N LYS A 44 2.94 24.68 16.03
CA LYS A 44 2.99 23.50 16.90
C LYS A 44 3.16 22.18 16.18
N PHE A 45 2.66 22.08 14.95
CA PHE A 45 2.58 20.82 14.22
C PHE A 45 3.35 20.87 12.92
N GLU A 46 3.77 19.69 12.46
CA GLU A 46 4.35 19.52 11.14
C GLU A 46 3.26 19.33 10.10
N PHE A 47 3.52 19.85 8.90
CA PHE A 47 2.58 19.79 7.78
C PHE A 47 3.24 19.14 6.58
N GLN A 48 2.46 18.42 5.80
CA GLN A 48 2.84 17.97 4.47
C GLN A 48 1.67 18.13 3.52
N LEU A 49 1.92 18.16 2.22
CA LEU A 49 0.84 18.11 1.23
C LEU A 49 0.15 16.75 1.30
N LYS A 50 -1.19 16.76 1.31
CA LYS A 50 -1.97 15.55 1.06
C LYS A 50 -1.68 15.14 -0.38
N PRO A 51 -1.16 13.92 -0.62
CA PRO A 51 -0.96 13.44 -1.98
C PRO A 51 -2.28 13.57 -2.73
N ARG A 52 -2.27 14.28 -3.86
CA ARG A 52 -3.40 14.28 -4.77
C ARG A 52 -3.57 12.86 -5.27
N THR A 53 -4.81 12.43 -5.46
CA THR A 53 -5.13 11.09 -5.98
C THR A 53 -5.74 11.22 -7.36
N ILE A 54 -5.54 10.19 -8.18
CA ILE A 54 -6.15 10.03 -9.50
C ILE A 54 -6.83 8.67 -9.57
N PHE A 55 -7.79 8.53 -10.48
CA PHE A 55 -8.44 7.25 -10.75
C PHE A 55 -7.81 6.58 -11.97
N ILE A 56 -7.44 5.31 -11.82
CA ILE A 56 -7.09 4.41 -12.92
C ILE A 56 -8.22 3.38 -12.98
N GLY A 57 -9.17 3.59 -13.89
CA GLY A 57 -10.43 2.84 -13.88
C GLY A 57 -11.22 3.14 -12.60
N GLU A 58 -11.47 2.10 -11.80
CA GLU A 58 -12.18 2.20 -10.52
C GLU A 58 -11.23 2.36 -9.31
N PHE A 59 -9.91 2.34 -9.53
CA PHE A 59 -8.91 2.36 -8.46
C PHE A 59 -8.41 3.78 -8.19
N GLU A 60 -8.55 4.24 -6.96
CA GLU A 60 -7.94 5.48 -6.48
C GLU A 60 -6.45 5.24 -6.16
N VAL A 61 -5.55 5.94 -6.84
CA VAL A 61 -4.11 5.82 -6.65
C VAL A 61 -3.46 7.20 -6.45
N PRO A 62 -2.33 7.28 -5.74
CA PRO A 62 -1.59 8.54 -5.61
C PRO A 62 -1.18 9.10 -6.98
N GLU A 63 -1.30 10.42 -7.13
CA GLU A 63 -0.93 11.13 -8.34
C GLU A 63 0.59 11.02 -8.59
N PRO A 64 1.01 10.64 -9.81
CA PRO A 64 2.41 10.65 -10.21
C PRO A 64 3.02 12.06 -10.17
N LEU A 65 4.34 12.13 -10.11
CA LEU A 65 5.06 13.40 -10.16
C LEU A 65 4.81 14.09 -11.51
N ARG A 66 4.45 15.38 -11.45
CA ARG A 66 4.29 16.25 -12.64
C ARG A 66 5.56 17.02 -12.97
N GLU A 67 6.39 17.30 -11.98
CA GLU A 67 7.62 18.06 -12.11
C GLU A 67 8.83 17.16 -11.94
N ALA A 68 9.94 17.53 -12.58
CA ALA A 68 11.16 16.76 -12.53
C ALA A 68 11.73 16.77 -11.09
N PRO A 69 11.98 15.59 -10.48
CA PRO A 69 12.68 15.50 -9.21
C PRO A 69 14.08 16.11 -9.27
N GLU A 70 14.67 16.36 -8.11
CA GLU A 70 16.07 16.76 -8.02
C GLU A 70 16.99 15.66 -8.56
N LYS A 71 18.09 16.07 -9.19
CA LYS A 71 19.07 15.13 -9.74
C LYS A 71 19.70 14.33 -8.60
N GLY A 72 19.62 13.01 -8.69
CA GLY A 72 20.09 12.06 -7.67
C GLY A 72 19.00 11.56 -6.72
N SER A 73 17.78 12.10 -6.77
CA SER A 73 16.64 11.58 -5.99
C SER A 73 16.33 10.13 -6.39
N THR A 74 15.96 9.31 -5.40
CA THR A 74 15.39 7.98 -5.68
C THR A 74 13.94 8.14 -6.11
N CYS A 75 13.59 7.57 -7.26
CA CYS A 75 12.23 7.54 -7.78
C CYS A 75 11.84 6.09 -8.09
N SER A 76 10.54 5.86 -8.23
CA SER A 76 9.96 4.56 -8.53
C SER A 76 8.99 4.69 -9.71
N TYR A 77 8.85 3.64 -10.50
CA TYR A 77 7.84 3.60 -11.56
C TYR A 77 7.15 2.23 -11.62
N PRO A 78 5.86 2.19 -12.03
CA PRO A 78 5.13 0.94 -12.15
C PRO A 78 5.69 0.16 -13.35
N SER A 79 6.07 -1.09 -13.10
CA SER A 79 6.58 -2.00 -14.10
C SER A 79 5.92 -3.37 -13.91
N PRO A 80 4.82 -3.65 -14.63
CA PRO A 80 4.09 -4.92 -14.48
C PRO A 80 4.90 -6.17 -14.80
N THR A 81 6.07 -6.02 -15.44
CA THR A 81 6.93 -7.13 -15.87
C THR A 81 7.96 -7.54 -14.83
N VAL A 82 8.16 -6.75 -13.77
CA VAL A 82 9.10 -7.10 -12.69
C VAL A 82 8.34 -7.74 -11.53
N GLU A 83 9.00 -8.63 -10.80
CA GLU A 83 8.38 -9.44 -9.72
C GLU A 83 7.62 -8.58 -8.70
N LEU A 84 8.22 -7.50 -8.20
CA LEU A 84 7.58 -6.61 -7.22
C LEU A 84 6.63 -5.59 -7.86
N GLY A 85 6.43 -5.62 -9.18
CA GLY A 85 5.59 -4.66 -9.91
C GLY A 85 6.13 -3.24 -9.99
N VAL A 86 7.26 -2.93 -9.36
CA VAL A 86 7.84 -1.60 -9.26
C VAL A 86 9.33 -1.66 -9.45
N GLN A 87 9.86 -0.70 -10.21
CA GLN A 87 11.29 -0.53 -10.38
C GLN A 87 11.74 0.81 -9.82
N GLN A 88 12.79 0.78 -9.00
CA GLN A 88 13.41 1.97 -8.43
C GLN A 88 14.62 2.40 -9.27
N PHE A 89 14.86 3.70 -9.34
CA PHE A 89 15.98 4.26 -10.07
C PHE A 89 16.41 5.61 -9.50
N LYS A 90 17.64 6.03 -9.83
CA LYS A 90 18.14 7.38 -9.52
C LYS A 90 17.80 8.34 -10.65
N TRP A 91 17.14 9.44 -10.30
CA TRP A 91 16.79 10.47 -11.26
C TRP A 91 18.04 11.18 -11.79
N ASN A 92 18.28 11.11 -13.09
CA ASN A 92 19.39 11.76 -13.78
C ASN A 92 18.95 12.74 -14.88
N GLY A 93 17.64 12.80 -15.17
CA GLY A 93 17.06 13.68 -16.18
C GLY A 93 17.33 13.23 -17.62
N SER A 94 17.67 11.97 -17.84
CA SER A 94 17.84 11.41 -19.20
C SER A 94 16.53 11.51 -20.01
N LYS A 95 16.66 11.49 -21.34
CA LYS A 95 15.50 11.57 -22.25
C LYS A 95 14.44 10.48 -21.96
N GLY A 96 14.87 9.28 -21.57
CA GLY A 96 13.97 8.20 -21.18
C GLY A 96 13.18 8.51 -19.91
N GLN A 97 13.86 9.02 -18.88
CA GLN A 97 13.23 9.41 -17.61
C GLN A 97 12.28 10.60 -17.77
N LEU A 98 12.65 11.59 -18.60
CA LEU A 98 11.76 12.69 -18.95
C LEU A 98 10.50 12.21 -19.65
N ARG A 99 10.60 11.21 -20.53
CA ARG A 99 9.43 10.58 -21.17
C ARG A 99 8.55 9.87 -20.14
N MET A 100 9.14 9.12 -19.21
CA MET A 100 8.37 8.48 -18.12
C MET A 100 7.62 9.51 -17.28
N LEU A 101 8.26 10.65 -16.96
CA LEU A 101 7.62 11.74 -16.22
C LEU A 101 6.46 12.34 -17.01
N GLN A 102 6.66 12.61 -18.31
CA GLN A 102 5.61 13.10 -19.20
C GLN A 102 4.44 12.12 -19.33
N HIS A 103 4.69 10.82 -19.21
CA HIS A 103 3.66 9.78 -19.25
C HIS A 103 3.01 9.51 -17.88
N GLY A 104 3.38 10.25 -16.83
CA GLY A 104 2.81 10.06 -15.49
C GLY A 104 3.19 8.72 -14.85
N GLN A 105 4.39 8.20 -15.13
CA GLN A 105 4.85 6.93 -14.56
C GLN A 105 5.78 7.10 -13.36
N VAL A 106 6.24 8.32 -13.07
CA VAL A 106 7.27 8.55 -12.05
C VAL A 106 6.62 8.88 -10.72
N HIS A 107 7.02 8.14 -9.68
CA HIS A 107 6.59 8.33 -8.30
C HIS A 107 7.78 8.60 -7.38
N SER A 108 7.55 9.36 -6.31
CA SER A 108 8.55 9.60 -5.28
C SER A 108 8.65 8.48 -4.24
N SER A 109 7.67 7.57 -4.19
CA SER A 109 7.59 6.47 -3.23
C SER A 109 7.35 5.15 -3.95
N PHE A 110 7.91 4.07 -3.39
CA PHE A 110 7.66 2.71 -3.83
C PHE A 110 6.17 2.35 -3.73
N ASP A 111 5.54 2.62 -2.58
CA ASP A 111 4.13 2.26 -2.33
C ASP A 111 3.18 2.95 -3.31
N ASN A 112 3.49 4.20 -3.69
CA ASN A 112 2.70 4.95 -4.66
C ASN A 112 2.81 4.32 -6.06
N ALA A 113 4.03 3.95 -6.47
CA ALA A 113 4.25 3.24 -7.73
C ALA A 113 3.62 1.85 -7.72
N PHE A 114 3.62 1.17 -6.56
CA PHE A 114 3.02 -0.15 -6.39
C PHE A 114 1.50 -0.08 -6.55
N ALA A 115 0.84 0.85 -5.86
CA ALA A 115 -0.59 1.10 -6.02
C ALA A 115 -0.97 1.39 -7.48
N HIS A 116 -0.17 2.21 -8.17
CA HIS A 116 -0.35 2.47 -9.60
C HIS A 116 -0.22 1.19 -10.43
N CYS A 117 0.80 0.36 -10.17
CA CYS A 117 0.99 -0.90 -10.88
C CYS A 117 -0.15 -1.90 -10.64
N CYS A 118 -0.62 -2.02 -9.39
CA CYS A 118 -1.79 -2.83 -9.06
C CYS A 118 -3.02 -2.40 -9.83
N ALA A 119 -3.25 -1.08 -9.96
CA ALA A 119 -4.36 -0.57 -10.75
C ALA A 119 -4.22 -0.91 -12.25
N ILE A 120 -3.02 -0.79 -12.83
CA ILE A 120 -2.74 -1.18 -14.23
C ILE A 120 -2.99 -2.68 -14.46
N ILE A 121 -2.54 -3.54 -13.56
CA ILE A 121 -2.70 -4.98 -13.69
C ILE A 121 -4.18 -5.37 -13.57
N LYS A 122 -4.88 -4.83 -12.57
CA LYS A 122 -6.30 -5.11 -12.35
C LYS A 122 -7.18 -4.62 -13.49
N ILE A 123 -6.95 -3.40 -13.99
CA ILE A 123 -7.73 -2.90 -15.13
C ILE A 123 -7.47 -3.69 -16.42
N SER A 124 -6.31 -4.33 -16.53
CA SER A 124 -5.96 -5.22 -17.63
C SER A 124 -6.52 -6.64 -17.46
N GLY A 125 -7.25 -6.92 -16.38
CA GLY A 125 -7.81 -8.24 -16.06
C GLY A 125 -6.81 -9.23 -15.45
N GLY A 126 -5.64 -8.75 -15.03
CA GLY A 126 -4.63 -9.55 -14.33
C GLY A 126 -4.72 -9.43 -12.81
N GLU A 127 -3.94 -10.25 -12.11
CA GLU A 127 -3.85 -10.26 -10.66
C GLU A 127 -2.40 -10.43 -10.22
N PHE A 128 -2.01 -9.78 -9.11
CA PHE A 128 -0.71 -10.03 -8.49
C PHE A 128 -0.74 -11.37 -7.75
N ALA A 129 0.37 -12.13 -7.83
CA ALA A 129 0.49 -13.34 -7.02
C ALA A 129 0.35 -12.99 -5.52
N GLY A 130 -0.49 -13.74 -4.81
CA GLY A 130 -0.83 -13.45 -3.40
C GLY A 130 0.39 -13.40 -2.47
N ASP A 131 1.46 -14.09 -2.81
CA ASP A 131 2.68 -14.12 -2.01
C ASP A 131 3.45 -12.79 -2.06
N ILE A 132 3.37 -12.03 -3.16
CA ILE A 132 3.98 -10.69 -3.28
C ILE A 132 3.26 -9.70 -2.36
N LEU A 133 1.92 -9.81 -2.24
CA LEU A 133 1.13 -8.98 -1.32
C LEU A 133 1.46 -9.28 0.14
N LYS A 134 1.81 -10.53 0.49
CA LYS A 134 2.25 -10.90 1.84
C LYS A 134 3.63 -10.30 2.18
N LEU A 135 4.55 -10.28 1.21
CA LEU A 135 5.89 -9.71 1.40
C LEU A 135 5.86 -8.20 1.68
N LEU A 136 4.92 -7.47 1.08
CA LEU A 136 4.78 -6.02 1.26
C LEU A 136 4.09 -5.62 2.57
N ASN A 137 3.32 -6.53 3.17
CA ASN A 137 2.64 -6.32 4.45
C ASN A 137 3.48 -6.70 5.67
N LYS A 138 4.72 -7.19 5.47
CA LYS A 138 5.64 -7.48 6.57
C LYS A 138 6.18 -6.16 7.15
N PRO A 139 6.12 -5.93 8.48
CA PRO A 139 6.70 -4.74 9.10
C PRO A 139 8.18 -4.64 8.73
N THR A 140 8.59 -3.46 8.25
CA THR A 140 9.97 -3.16 7.86
C THR A 140 10.88 -3.10 9.09
N GLU A 141 11.30 -4.26 9.60
CA GLU A 141 12.52 -4.38 10.39
C GLU A 141 13.65 -4.83 9.45
N GLU A 142 14.61 -3.92 9.27
CA GLU A 142 16.01 -4.11 8.88
C GLU A 142 16.28 -4.92 7.60
N VAL A 143 16.50 -4.21 6.48
CA VAL A 143 17.16 -4.77 5.28
C VAL A 143 18.66 -4.50 5.41
N GLU A 144 19.42 -5.53 5.80
CA GLU A 144 20.82 -5.64 5.40
C GLU A 144 20.90 -5.98 3.90
N GLU A 145 21.80 -5.30 3.21
CA GLU A 145 22.08 -5.46 1.78
C GLU A 145 22.69 -6.84 1.48
N GLU A 146 22.10 -7.62 0.56
CA GLU A 146 22.85 -8.63 -0.19
C GLU A 146 22.56 -8.60 -1.70
N LYS A 147 23.64 -8.70 -2.47
CA LYS A 147 23.73 -8.68 -3.94
C LYS A 147 23.46 -10.06 -4.56
N PRO A 148 23.18 -10.13 -5.88
CA PRO A 148 22.59 -11.30 -6.53
C PRO A 148 23.62 -12.35 -6.96
N SER A 149 23.23 -13.63 -6.95
CA SER A 149 23.93 -14.72 -7.65
C SER A 149 22.98 -15.48 -8.58
N GLU A 150 23.35 -15.54 -9.86
CA GLU A 150 22.77 -16.38 -10.90
C GLU A 150 22.97 -17.87 -10.58
N ASN A 151 21.95 -18.71 -10.82
CA ASN A 151 22.00 -19.79 -11.82
C ASN A 151 20.80 -20.76 -11.73
N ASP A 152 20.22 -20.98 -12.92
CA ASP A 152 19.75 -22.24 -13.49
C ASP A 152 18.35 -22.85 -13.20
N VAL A 153 17.55 -22.77 -14.28
CA VAL A 153 16.87 -23.87 -15.02
C VAL A 153 15.52 -24.43 -14.52
N GLU A 154 14.53 -24.22 -15.40
CA GLU A 154 13.29 -24.97 -15.67
C GLU A 154 12.97 -26.22 -14.83
N LYS A 155 11.73 -26.29 -14.29
CA LYS A 155 10.72 -27.28 -14.74
C LYS A 155 9.34 -27.01 -14.10
N ALA A 156 8.32 -26.91 -14.95
CA ALA A 156 6.92 -26.93 -14.56
C ALA A 156 6.55 -28.24 -13.86
N GLN A 157 5.87 -28.17 -12.71
CA GLN A 157 5.07 -29.25 -12.13
C GLN A 157 4.05 -28.68 -11.12
N THR A 158 2.77 -28.88 -11.47
CA THR A 158 1.53 -28.84 -10.67
C THR A 158 1.68 -28.78 -9.15
N ILE A 159 1.21 -27.70 -8.53
CA ILE A 159 1.19 -27.48 -7.07
C ILE A 159 -0.26 -27.62 -6.56
N GLU A 160 -0.73 -28.85 -6.38
CA GLU A 160 -1.91 -29.14 -5.57
C GLU A 160 -1.63 -29.61 -4.12
N PRO A 161 -0.42 -30.08 -3.70
CA PRO A 161 -0.29 -30.72 -2.38
C PRO A 161 -0.01 -29.76 -1.22
N ALA A 162 0.27 -28.48 -1.45
CA ALA A 162 0.67 -27.54 -0.38
C ALA A 162 -0.51 -26.98 0.44
N ILE A 163 -1.74 -27.04 -0.09
CA ILE A 163 -2.92 -26.41 0.53
C ILE A 163 -3.57 -27.34 1.57
N GLU A 164 -3.43 -28.66 1.41
CA GLU A 164 -4.07 -29.66 2.29
C GLU A 164 -3.41 -29.73 3.68
N SER A 165 -2.12 -29.37 3.78
CA SER A 165 -1.38 -29.32 5.05
C SER A 165 -1.74 -28.14 5.95
N GLU A 166 -2.24 -27.03 5.39
CA GLU A 166 -2.63 -25.85 6.19
C GLU A 166 -4.05 -25.98 6.78
N THR A 167 -4.93 -26.77 6.15
CA THR A 167 -6.29 -27.03 6.64
C THR A 167 -6.36 -28.17 7.67
N THR A 168 -5.29 -28.97 7.81
CA THR A 168 -5.16 -30.03 8.82
C THR A 168 -4.40 -29.61 10.08
N ASP A 169 -3.96 -28.34 10.15
CA ASP A 169 -3.30 -27.79 11.32
C ASP A 169 -4.27 -27.71 12.53
N PRO A 170 -3.98 -28.35 13.67
CA PRO A 170 -4.81 -28.26 14.88
C PRO A 170 -4.96 -26.83 15.41
N GLU A 171 -4.05 -25.90 15.09
CA GLU A 171 -4.19 -24.48 15.46
C GLU A 171 -5.24 -23.76 14.60
N TYR A 172 -5.28 -24.05 13.30
CA TYR A 172 -6.31 -23.55 12.39
C TYR A 172 -7.70 -24.01 12.84
N GLN A 173 -7.87 -25.30 13.12
CA GLN A 173 -9.18 -25.85 13.53
C GLN A 173 -9.69 -25.21 14.82
N LYS A 174 -8.81 -24.98 15.81
CA LYS A 174 -9.18 -24.30 17.06
C LYS A 174 -9.61 -22.85 16.84
N LYS A 175 -8.92 -22.13 15.95
CA LYS A 175 -9.31 -20.74 15.61
C LYS A 175 -10.63 -20.72 14.84
N LEU A 176 -10.85 -21.66 13.92
CA LEU A 176 -12.11 -21.80 13.18
C LEU A 176 -13.29 -22.07 14.11
N ASP A 177 -13.17 -23.03 15.02
CA ASP A 177 -14.25 -23.35 15.97
C ASP A 177 -14.56 -22.16 16.89
N THR A 178 -13.53 -21.43 17.33
CA THR A 178 -13.70 -20.22 18.16
C THR A 178 -14.43 -19.11 17.40
N LEU A 179 -14.08 -18.89 16.12
CA LEU A 179 -14.70 -17.86 15.29
C LEU A 179 -16.15 -18.24 14.93
N LEU A 180 -16.41 -19.50 14.57
CA LEU A 180 -17.76 -20.01 14.32
C LEU A 180 -18.66 -19.88 15.55
N GLN A 181 -18.13 -20.15 16.73
CA GLN A 181 -18.87 -19.97 17.98
C GLN A 181 -19.20 -18.48 18.21
N ARG A 182 -18.26 -17.57 17.91
CA ARG A 182 -18.47 -16.13 18.02
C ARG A 182 -19.50 -15.60 17.03
N VAL A 183 -19.57 -16.15 15.81
CA VAL A 183 -20.63 -15.82 14.84
C VAL A 183 -22.00 -16.27 15.38
N LYS A 184 -22.10 -17.48 15.94
CA LYS A 184 -23.34 -17.99 16.53
C LYS A 184 -23.82 -17.20 17.74
N ASP A 185 -22.89 -16.74 18.57
CA ASP A 185 -23.20 -15.97 19.79
C ASP A 185 -23.45 -14.48 19.52
N SER A 186 -23.12 -14.00 18.31
CA SER A 186 -23.33 -12.61 17.89
C SER A 186 -24.81 -12.33 17.65
N LYS A 187 -25.29 -11.17 18.13
CA LYS A 187 -26.71 -10.77 17.99
C LYS A 187 -26.89 -9.61 17.02
N THR A 188 -25.79 -9.03 16.57
CA THR A 188 -25.78 -7.86 15.69
C THR A 188 -24.92 -8.09 14.46
N PRO A 189 -25.28 -7.49 13.31
CA PRO A 189 -24.47 -7.53 12.09
C PRO A 189 -23.06 -6.95 12.28
N GLU A 190 -22.88 -5.99 13.20
CA GLU A 190 -21.58 -5.40 13.49
C GLU A 190 -20.63 -6.38 14.21
N GLU A 191 -21.16 -7.20 15.11
CA GLU A 191 -20.38 -8.25 15.80
C GLU A 191 -19.95 -9.34 14.84
N VAL A 192 -20.82 -9.74 13.90
CA VAL A 192 -20.48 -10.68 12.82
C VAL A 192 -19.41 -10.07 11.91
N ASN A 193 -19.55 -8.79 11.53
CA ASN A 193 -18.54 -8.06 10.76
C ASN A 193 -17.19 -7.92 11.47
N ALA A 194 -17.18 -7.94 12.80
CA ALA A 194 -15.94 -7.96 13.58
C ALA A 194 -15.22 -9.30 13.47
N VAL A 195 -15.94 -10.43 13.32
CA VAL A 195 -15.33 -11.77 13.15
C VAL A 195 -14.50 -11.83 11.86
N TYR A 196 -15.02 -11.27 10.75
CA TYR A 196 -14.29 -11.21 9.47
C TYR A 196 -12.99 -10.40 9.53
N ARG A 197 -12.81 -9.53 10.54
CA ARG A 197 -11.54 -8.80 10.72
C ARG A 197 -10.42 -9.73 11.20
N TYR A 198 -10.75 -10.82 11.90
CA TYR A 198 -9.79 -11.79 12.42
C TYR A 198 -9.37 -12.84 11.38
N THR A 199 -10.09 -12.93 10.26
CA THR A 199 -9.78 -13.83 9.13
C THR A 199 -9.06 -13.13 7.98
N ARG A 200 -8.58 -11.89 8.19
CA ARG A 200 -7.86 -11.13 7.15
C ARG A 200 -6.58 -11.81 6.65
N THR A 201 -6.01 -12.71 7.44
CA THR A 201 -4.79 -13.47 7.10
C THR A 201 -5.10 -14.89 6.63
N TRP A 202 -6.37 -15.26 6.53
CA TRP A 202 -6.79 -16.60 6.10
C TRP A 202 -6.87 -16.65 4.58
N SER A 203 -6.57 -17.82 4.01
CA SER A 203 -6.81 -18.10 2.59
C SER A 203 -8.31 -18.23 2.30
N ASP A 204 -8.70 -18.12 1.03
CA ASP A 204 -10.10 -18.22 0.62
C ASP A 204 -10.73 -19.56 1.02
N LYS A 205 -9.98 -20.67 0.90
CA LYS A 205 -10.43 -22.00 1.35
C LYS A 205 -10.60 -22.10 2.87
N GLN A 206 -9.79 -21.39 3.64
CA GLN A 206 -9.90 -21.35 5.10
C GLN A 206 -11.08 -20.49 5.56
N MET A 207 -11.45 -19.47 4.77
CA MET A 207 -12.55 -18.56 5.08
C MET A 207 -13.91 -19.12 4.66
N GLU A 208 -13.95 -20.01 3.67
CA GLU A 208 -15.17 -20.65 3.14
C GLU A 208 -16.15 -21.17 4.21
N PRO A 209 -15.70 -21.86 5.29
CA PRO A 209 -16.61 -22.35 6.33
C PRO A 209 -17.30 -21.23 7.14
N LEU A 210 -16.69 -20.05 7.23
CA LEU A 210 -17.25 -18.89 7.95
C LEU A 210 -18.20 -18.06 7.08
N LEU A 211 -18.11 -18.18 5.75
CA LEU A 211 -19.04 -17.56 4.81
C LEU A 211 -20.34 -18.36 4.66
N LEU A 212 -20.29 -19.66 4.95
CA LEU A 212 -21.43 -20.58 4.89
C LEU A 212 -22.14 -20.78 6.26
N ALA A 213 -21.64 -20.14 7.33
CA ALA A 213 -22.06 -20.33 8.72
C ALA A 213 -23.30 -19.53 9.13
#